data_AF-A0A9P5ZXZ8-F1
#
_entry.id   AF-A0A9P5ZXZ8-F1
#
_cell.length_a   1.000
_cell.length_b   1.000
_cell.length_c   1.000
_cell.angle_alpha   90.00
_cell.angle_beta   90.00
_cell.angle_gamma   90.00
#
_symmetry.space_group_name_H-M   'P 1'
#
loop_
_entity.id
_entity.type
_entity.pdbx_description
1 polymer ?
#
loop_
_entity_poly.entity_id
_entity_poly.type
_entity_poly.pdbx_seq_one_letter_code
_entity_poly.pdbx_strand_id
1 'polypeptide(L)'
;LVCLSIMMKSTNQQCNSFQSVVGIFLHSANTLETVRKFLLSLGISIFMTTINQAVSSLSTKADKNITLGKTIQALFVYDNLDIDLKQSVPTVKNNNKTMVHLTTGTMLPLHPTTLPEHLNCSQELWEKYKPRQRLSIPLMKLIKLHTNTPDSEGLRNHDHFNCWKFLFNLVHYGLEYFCKFKSKLGQAEVYKAVPVMKTKQVPNRTLDVAPSMPTQNAEAIETFLAQVALRNPTEIPGVMGVGNQIVLISGDLLTGKRIRSLLAS
;
A
#
# COMPACT_ATOMS: atom_id res chain seq x y z
N LEU A 1 8.21 -9.29 19.94
CA LEU A 1 7.50 -10.12 20.95
C LEU A 1 6.02 -9.79 21.03
N VAL A 2 5.66 -8.55 21.38
CA VAL A 2 4.26 -8.13 21.55
C VAL A 2 3.42 -8.31 20.26
N CYS A 3 3.89 -7.86 19.10
CA CYS A 3 3.13 -8.01 17.85
C CYS A 3 2.87 -9.47 17.46
N LEU A 4 3.87 -10.34 17.63
CA LEU A 4 3.71 -11.78 17.41
C LEU A 4 2.70 -12.40 18.39
N SER A 5 2.72 -12.00 19.67
CA SER A 5 1.73 -12.46 20.65
C SER A 5 0.29 -12.02 20.31
N ILE A 6 0.13 -10.79 19.79
CA ILE A 6 -1.17 -10.28 19.32
C ILE A 6 -1.64 -11.09 18.11
N MET A 7 -0.76 -11.35 17.15
CA MET A 7 -1.05 -12.17 15.97
C MET A 7 -1.42 -13.62 16.33
N MET A 8 -0.72 -14.20 17.32
CA MET A 8 -1.03 -15.55 17.80
C MET A 8 -2.40 -15.60 18.49
N LYS A 9 -2.71 -14.60 19.33
CA LYS A 9 -4.02 -14.48 19.98
C LYS A 9 -5.15 -14.20 19.00
N SER A 10 -4.91 -13.42 17.94
CA SER A 10 -5.93 -13.16 16.92
C SER A 10 -6.20 -14.37 16.02
N THR A 11 -5.21 -15.24 15.83
CA THR A 11 -5.35 -16.49 15.06
C THR A 11 -5.96 -17.61 15.89
N ASN A 12 -5.70 -17.64 17.20
CA ASN A 12 -6.30 -18.58 18.14
C ASN A 12 -6.66 -17.86 19.45
N GLN A 13 -7.96 -17.67 19.69
CA GLN A 13 -8.46 -16.98 20.88
C GLN A 13 -8.14 -17.72 22.20
N GLN A 14 -7.81 -19.01 22.15
CA GLN A 14 -7.35 -19.79 23.30
C GLN A 14 -5.88 -19.54 23.63
N CYS A 15 -5.13 -18.84 22.76
CA CYS A 15 -3.73 -18.52 23.00
C CYS A 15 -3.62 -17.34 23.97
N ASN A 16 -3.08 -17.60 25.17
CA ASN A 16 -2.82 -16.55 26.16
C ASN A 16 -1.65 -15.68 25.69
N SER A 17 -1.89 -14.37 25.57
CA SER A 17 -0.88 -13.39 25.13
C SER A 17 0.40 -13.42 25.99
N PHE A 18 0.28 -13.65 27.30
CA PHE A 18 1.43 -13.77 28.19
C PHE A 18 2.28 -15.00 27.85
N GLN A 19 1.63 -16.17 27.73
CA GLN A 19 2.32 -17.42 27.36
C GLN A 19 3.00 -17.31 25.98
N SER A 20 2.36 -16.61 25.03
CA SER A 20 2.97 -16.35 23.72
C SER A 20 4.21 -15.47 23.83
N VAL A 21 4.15 -14.36 24.58
CA VAL A 21 5.31 -13.47 24.78
C VAL A 21 6.46 -14.24 25.41
N VAL A 22 6.21 -14.99 26.50
CA VAL A 22 7.23 -15.78 27.18
C VAL A 22 7.80 -16.85 26.24
N GLY A 23 6.96 -17.60 25.54
CA GLY A 23 7.41 -18.64 24.63
C GLY A 23 8.27 -18.11 23.48
N ILE A 24 7.86 -17.01 22.86
CA ILE A 24 8.65 -16.38 21.79
C ILE A 24 9.96 -15.82 22.36
N PHE A 25 9.96 -15.22 23.56
CA PHE A 25 11.18 -14.71 24.19
C PHE A 25 12.20 -15.83 24.45
N LEU A 26 11.76 -16.93 25.06
CA LEU A 26 12.60 -18.09 25.31
C LEU A 26 13.15 -18.70 24.01
N HIS A 27 12.33 -18.71 22.96
CA HIS A 27 12.77 -19.13 21.63
C HIS A 27 13.85 -18.20 21.07
N SER A 28 13.65 -16.87 21.11
CA SER A 28 14.62 -15.88 20.63
C SER A 28 15.93 -15.86 21.42
N ALA A 29 15.88 -16.17 22.71
CA ALA A 29 17.05 -16.25 23.58
C ALA A 29 17.82 -17.58 23.46
N ASN A 30 17.47 -18.45 22.50
CA ASN A 30 18.04 -19.79 22.35
C ASN A 30 18.03 -20.60 23.65
N THR A 31 16.97 -20.47 24.45
CA THR A 31 16.87 -21.16 25.74
C THR A 31 16.86 -22.68 25.53
N LEU A 32 17.52 -23.42 26.42
CA LEU A 32 17.55 -24.89 26.39
C LEU A 32 16.14 -25.48 26.30
N GLU A 33 15.97 -26.53 25.50
CA GLU A 33 14.67 -27.15 25.26
C GLU A 33 14.04 -27.69 26.55
N THR A 34 14.86 -28.22 27.46
CA THR A 34 14.41 -28.70 28.78
C THR A 34 13.74 -27.59 29.61
N VAL A 35 14.31 -26.39 29.63
CA VAL A 35 13.74 -25.23 30.35
C VAL A 35 12.43 -24.79 29.70
N ARG A 36 12.36 -24.79 28.36
CA ARG A 36 11.13 -24.47 27.63
C ARG A 36 10.03 -25.50 27.89
N LYS A 37 10.34 -26.79 27.87
CA LYS A 37 9.40 -27.88 28.18
C LYS A 37 8.88 -27.78 29.61
N PHE A 38 9.75 -27.45 30.56
CA PHE A 38 9.37 -27.21 31.95
C PHE A 38 8.38 -26.05 32.07
N LEU A 39 8.69 -24.88 31.51
CA LEU A 39 7.81 -23.71 31.56
C LEU A 39 6.49 -23.92 30.79
N LEU A 40 6.52 -24.72 29.73
CA LEU A 40 5.32 -25.17 29.02
C LEU A 40 4.46 -26.08 29.91
N SER A 41 5.05 -27.06 30.62
CA SER A 41 4.30 -27.92 31.55
C SER A 41 3.70 -27.17 32.74
N LEU A 42 4.28 -26.03 33.12
CA LEU A 42 3.72 -25.11 34.11
C LEU A 42 2.61 -24.20 33.55
N GLY A 43 2.32 -24.27 32.24
CA GLY A 43 1.38 -23.36 31.60
C GLY A 43 1.87 -21.92 31.52
N ILE A 44 3.18 -21.69 31.51
CA ILE A 44 3.79 -20.35 31.44
C ILE A 44 4.25 -20.02 30.00
N SER A 45 4.46 -21.04 29.16
CA SER A 45 4.91 -20.90 27.77
C SER A 45 3.99 -21.63 26.80
N ILE A 46 4.12 -21.32 25.50
CA ILE A 46 3.49 -22.05 24.39
C ILE A 46 4.40 -23.13 23.79
N PHE A 47 3.82 -24.06 23.05
CA PHE A 47 4.57 -25.11 22.35
C PHE A 47 5.47 -24.52 21.25
N MET A 48 6.67 -25.11 21.11
CA MET A 48 7.64 -24.75 20.07
C MET A 48 7.05 -24.92 18.66
N THR A 49 6.24 -25.95 18.45
CA THR A 49 5.54 -26.19 17.18
C THR A 49 4.62 -25.04 16.82
N THR A 50 3.93 -24.43 17.78
CA THR A 50 3.07 -23.26 17.55
C THR A 50 3.88 -22.03 17.15
N ILE A 51 5.04 -21.81 17.78
CA ILE A 51 5.96 -20.72 17.40
C ILE A 51 6.46 -20.94 15.97
N ASN A 52 6.94 -22.15 15.66
CA ASN A 52 7.45 -22.49 14.34
C ASN A 52 6.37 -22.36 13.27
N GLN A 53 5.15 -22.83 13.52
CA GLN A 53 4.02 -22.67 12.60
C GLN A 53 3.67 -21.20 12.36
N ALA A 54 3.70 -20.36 13.39
CA ALA A 54 3.47 -18.92 13.25
C ALA A 54 4.56 -18.27 12.39
N VAL A 55 5.83 -18.63 12.62
CA VAL A 55 6.98 -18.15 11.82
C VAL A 55 6.87 -18.63 10.37
N SER A 56 6.61 -19.92 10.14
CA SER A 56 6.43 -20.48 8.80
C SER A 56 5.26 -19.82 8.07
N SER A 57 4.12 -19.59 8.74
CA SER A 57 2.96 -18.91 8.14
C SER A 57 3.31 -17.47 7.73
N LEU A 58 4.08 -16.76 8.56
CA LEU A 58 4.56 -15.42 8.23
C LEU A 58 5.54 -15.45 7.06
N SER A 59 6.44 -16.44 7.01
CA SER A 59 7.39 -16.65 5.91
C SER A 59 6.65 -16.93 4.60
N THR A 60 5.72 -17.87 4.58
CA THR A 60 4.91 -18.18 3.38
C THR A 60 4.10 -16.97 2.92
N LYS A 61 3.60 -16.14 3.84
CA LYS A 61 2.95 -14.88 3.47
C LYS A 61 3.95 -13.89 2.87
N ALA A 62 5.16 -13.79 3.41
CA ALA A 62 6.23 -12.95 2.85
C ALA A 62 6.64 -13.42 1.43
N ASP A 63 6.72 -14.73 1.18
CA ASP A 63 7.03 -15.28 -0.15
C ASP A 63 5.95 -14.92 -1.18
N LYS A 64 4.67 -14.90 -0.76
CA LYS A 64 3.58 -14.41 -1.60
C LYS A 64 3.73 -12.94 -1.93
N ASN A 65 4.26 -12.14 -1.00
CA ASN A 65 4.52 -10.71 -1.23
C ASN A 65 5.63 -10.50 -2.26
N ILE A 66 6.70 -11.29 -2.19
CA ILE A 66 7.77 -11.29 -3.21
C ILE A 66 7.19 -11.67 -4.57
N THR A 67 6.36 -12.71 -4.61
CA THR A 67 5.69 -13.15 -5.85
C THR A 67 4.84 -12.03 -6.45
N LEU A 68 4.09 -11.30 -5.62
CA LEU A 68 3.30 -10.15 -6.07
C LEU A 68 4.19 -9.03 -6.62
N GLY A 69 5.27 -8.65 -5.95
CA GLY A 69 6.12 -7.59 -6.47
C GLY A 69 6.83 -7.98 -7.77
N LYS A 70 7.12 -9.27 -7.99
CA LYS A 70 7.60 -9.78 -9.29
C LYS A 70 6.58 -9.64 -10.43
N THR A 71 5.29 -9.44 -10.17
CA THR A 71 4.34 -9.18 -11.26
C THR A 71 4.35 -7.70 -11.68
N ILE A 72 4.94 -6.80 -10.88
CA ILE A 72 4.93 -5.34 -11.07
C ILE A 72 3.48 -4.77 -11.12
N GLN A 73 2.48 -5.56 -10.79
CA GLN A 73 1.07 -5.16 -10.74
C GLN A 73 0.66 -4.73 -9.33
N ALA A 74 1.46 -3.87 -8.72
CA ALA A 74 1.17 -3.33 -7.40
C ALA A 74 1.47 -1.83 -7.34
N LEU A 75 0.62 -1.10 -6.61
CA LEU A 75 0.90 0.26 -6.16
C LEU A 75 1.67 0.18 -4.84
N PHE A 76 2.87 0.74 -4.82
CA PHE A 76 3.66 0.92 -3.61
C PHE A 76 3.20 2.20 -2.92
N VAL A 77 2.71 2.09 -1.71
CA VAL A 77 2.33 3.24 -0.87
C VAL A 77 3.23 3.26 0.33
N TYR A 78 3.80 4.41 0.67
CA TYR A 78 4.55 4.55 1.91
C TYR A 78 4.30 5.90 2.56
N ASP A 79 4.47 5.93 3.88
CA ASP A 79 4.26 7.13 4.69
C ASP A 79 5.15 7.10 5.95
N ASN A 80 5.32 8.28 6.53
CA ASN A 80 6.02 8.48 7.80
C ASN A 80 5.19 7.93 8.96
N LEU A 81 5.85 7.24 9.89
CA LEU A 81 5.31 6.79 11.15
C LEU A 81 6.18 7.35 12.28
N ASP A 82 5.64 8.35 12.97
CA ASP A 82 6.27 8.93 14.15
C ASP A 82 5.65 8.32 15.41
N ILE A 83 6.46 7.60 16.18
CA ILE A 83 6.04 6.96 17.43
C ILE A 83 6.64 7.73 18.60
N ASP A 84 5.79 8.33 19.43
CA ASP A 84 6.22 8.91 20.71
C ASP A 84 6.28 7.82 21.79
N LEU A 85 7.48 7.28 22.02
CA LEU A 85 7.77 6.32 23.09
C LEU A 85 7.92 7.07 24.42
N LYS A 86 6.80 7.43 25.03
CA LYS A 86 6.77 8.00 26.38
C LYS A 86 7.35 7.00 27.39
N GLN A 87 8.46 7.36 28.03
CA GLN A 87 9.01 6.56 29.12
C GLN A 87 8.16 6.77 30.38
N SER A 88 7.78 5.67 31.05
CA SER A 88 7.03 5.74 32.32
C SER A 88 7.87 6.33 33.46
N VAL A 89 9.20 6.26 33.37
CA VAL A 89 10.14 6.85 34.33
C VAL A 89 11.23 7.56 33.52
N PRO A 90 11.32 8.90 33.59
CA PRO A 90 12.39 9.65 32.94
C PRO A 90 13.73 9.22 33.53
N THR A 91 14.66 8.76 32.70
CA THR A 91 16.04 8.51 33.12
C THR A 91 16.90 9.72 32.78
N VAL A 92 17.71 10.17 33.74
CA VAL A 92 18.59 11.36 33.61
C VAL A 92 19.46 11.35 32.34
N LYS A 93 19.78 10.15 31.82
CA LYS A 93 20.60 9.98 30.60
C LYS A 93 19.85 10.14 29.28
N ASN A 94 18.50 10.06 29.25
CA ASN A 94 17.70 10.00 28.01
C ASN A 94 16.50 10.97 28.03
N ASN A 95 16.68 12.21 28.50
CA ASN A 95 15.55 13.14 28.66
C ASN A 95 14.90 13.64 27.35
N ASN A 96 15.53 13.48 26.16
CA ASN A 96 15.12 14.25 24.98
C ASN A 96 14.84 13.44 23.68
N LYS A 97 14.82 12.11 23.69
CA LYS A 97 14.50 11.31 22.49
C LYS A 97 13.43 10.26 22.77
N THR A 98 12.17 10.68 22.81
CA THR A 98 11.01 9.77 22.85
C THR A 98 10.46 9.48 21.46
N MET A 99 10.65 10.39 20.50
CA MET A 99 10.13 10.23 19.14
C MET A 99 11.04 9.32 18.31
N VAL A 100 10.46 8.24 17.80
CA VAL A 100 11.08 7.33 16.82
C VAL A 100 10.42 7.60 15.47
N HIS A 101 11.23 8.00 14.50
CA HIS A 101 10.79 8.24 13.12
C HIS A 101 11.01 6.98 12.29
N LEU A 102 9.94 6.43 11.72
CA LEU A 102 9.98 5.24 10.88
C LEU A 102 9.31 5.54 9.54
N THR A 103 9.70 4.83 8.47
CA THR A 103 8.89 4.78 7.24
C THR A 103 8.16 3.46 7.18
N THR A 104 6.84 3.51 7.06
CA THR A 104 6.05 2.32 6.78
C THR A 104 5.65 2.29 5.32
N GLY A 105 5.64 1.09 4.75
CA GLY A 105 5.24 0.88 3.36
C GLY A 105 4.26 -0.27 3.23
N THR A 106 3.47 -0.24 2.17
CA THR A 106 2.55 -1.31 1.81
C THR A 106 2.38 -1.38 0.31
N MET A 107 2.15 -2.58 -0.21
CA MET A 107 1.73 -2.81 -1.58
C MET A 107 0.22 -3.03 -1.65
N LEU A 108 -0.39 -2.40 -2.63
CA LEU A 108 -1.78 -2.61 -3.01
C LEU A 108 -1.78 -3.29 -4.38
N PRO A 109 -2.14 -4.59 -4.50
CA PRO A 109 -2.30 -5.24 -5.78
C PRO A 109 -3.27 -4.43 -6.65
N LEU A 110 -2.90 -4.23 -7.91
CA LEU A 110 -3.79 -3.59 -8.87
C LEU A 110 -5.01 -4.47 -9.15
N HIS A 111 -6.02 -3.86 -9.77
CA HIS A 111 -7.24 -4.57 -10.12
C HIS A 111 -6.91 -5.81 -11.00
N PRO A 112 -7.61 -6.96 -10.85
CA PRO A 112 -7.32 -8.18 -11.61
C PRO A 112 -7.38 -8.02 -13.13
N THR A 113 -8.03 -6.97 -13.63
CA THR A 113 -8.09 -6.64 -15.06
C THR A 113 -6.88 -5.85 -15.54
N THR A 114 -5.97 -5.42 -14.65
CA THR A 114 -4.74 -4.74 -15.01
C THR A 114 -3.72 -5.77 -15.46
N LEU A 115 -3.55 -5.92 -16.77
CA LEU A 115 -2.56 -6.81 -17.36
C LEU A 115 -1.15 -6.17 -17.31
N PRO A 116 -0.06 -6.97 -17.28
CA PRO A 116 1.31 -6.43 -17.29
C PRO A 116 1.57 -5.53 -18.51
N GLU A 117 0.94 -5.86 -19.63
CA GLU A 117 0.96 -5.11 -20.89
C GLU A 117 0.54 -3.65 -20.73
N HIS A 118 -0.46 -3.40 -19.87
CA HIS A 118 -0.97 -2.05 -19.62
C HIS A 118 0.07 -1.14 -18.95
N LEU A 119 1.03 -1.73 -18.25
CA LEU A 119 2.13 -1.01 -17.59
C LEU A 119 3.40 -0.97 -18.45
N ASN A 120 3.45 -1.70 -19.57
CA ASN A 120 4.61 -1.77 -20.47
C ASN A 120 4.67 -0.57 -21.44
N CYS A 121 4.57 0.65 -20.91
CA CYS A 121 4.49 1.88 -21.69
C CYS A 121 5.44 2.97 -21.19
N SER A 122 6.51 2.60 -20.46
CA SER A 122 7.43 3.59 -19.89
C SER A 122 8.11 4.46 -20.95
N GLN A 123 8.51 3.87 -22.08
CA GLN A 123 9.14 4.57 -23.19
C GLN A 123 8.17 5.57 -23.84
N GLU A 124 6.97 5.13 -24.19
CA GLU A 124 5.94 6.01 -24.76
C GLU A 124 5.61 7.17 -23.81
N LEU A 125 5.53 6.87 -22.51
CA LEU A 125 5.28 7.87 -21.48
C LEU A 125 6.43 8.88 -21.39
N TRP A 126 7.68 8.42 -21.46
CA TRP A 126 8.86 9.30 -21.46
C TRP A 126 8.96 10.18 -22.70
N GLU A 127 8.66 9.63 -23.88
CA GLU A 127 8.66 10.37 -25.14
C GLU A 127 7.57 11.44 -25.16
N LYS A 128 6.37 11.09 -24.70
CA LYS A 128 5.20 11.98 -24.68
C LYS A 128 5.26 13.03 -23.58
N TYR A 129 5.79 12.68 -22.41
CA TYR A 129 5.84 13.52 -21.23
C TYR A 129 7.29 13.77 -20.81
N LYS A 130 8.00 14.59 -21.59
CA LYS A 130 9.32 15.08 -21.17
C LYS A 130 9.17 15.78 -19.80
N PRO A 131 10.00 15.47 -18.79
CA PRO A 131 9.83 15.91 -17.39
C PRO A 131 10.00 17.43 -17.14
N ARG A 132 10.00 18.26 -18.18
CA ARG A 132 10.44 19.66 -18.12
C ARG A 132 9.37 20.66 -17.66
N GLN A 133 8.08 20.39 -17.80
CA GLN A 133 7.05 21.32 -17.34
C GLN A 133 6.29 20.76 -16.14
N ARG A 134 6.04 21.63 -15.14
CA ARG A 134 4.91 21.41 -14.24
C ARG A 134 3.69 21.31 -15.15
N LEU A 135 3.20 20.10 -15.36
CA LEU A 135 1.89 19.92 -15.91
C LEU A 135 0.94 20.38 -14.80
N SER A 136 0.68 21.68 -14.72
CA SER A 136 -0.63 22.14 -14.32
C SER A 136 -1.55 21.58 -15.39
N ILE A 137 -1.98 20.32 -15.20
CA ILE A 137 -3.03 19.75 -16.01
C ILE A 137 -4.25 20.51 -15.51
N PRO A 138 -4.78 21.48 -16.29
CA PRO A 138 -6.01 22.13 -15.88
C PRO A 138 -7.03 21.01 -15.68
N LEU A 139 -7.84 21.07 -14.63
CA LEU A 139 -8.88 20.06 -14.37
C LEU A 139 -9.69 19.73 -15.64
N MET A 140 -9.91 20.74 -16.49
CA MET A 140 -10.56 20.63 -17.80
C MET A 140 -9.87 19.68 -18.81
N LYS A 141 -8.54 19.47 -18.71
CA LYS A 141 -7.84 18.46 -19.51
C LYS A 141 -8.04 17.05 -18.96
N LEU A 142 -8.28 16.88 -17.65
CA LEU A 142 -8.61 15.57 -17.07
C LEU A 142 -9.95 15.06 -17.59
N ILE A 143 -10.90 15.97 -17.85
CA ILE A 143 -12.20 15.64 -18.48
C ILE A 143 -12.01 15.05 -19.89
N LYS A 144 -10.90 15.38 -20.58
CA LYS A 144 -10.57 14.87 -21.92
C LYS A 144 -9.81 13.54 -21.91
N LEU A 145 -9.46 12.98 -20.76
CA LEU A 145 -8.73 11.70 -20.68
C LEU A 145 -9.53 10.52 -21.23
N HIS A 146 -10.86 10.60 -21.16
CA HIS A 146 -11.74 9.66 -21.82
C HIS A 146 -12.22 10.25 -23.14
N THR A 147 -11.52 9.92 -24.22
CA THR A 147 -12.00 10.20 -25.59
C THR A 147 -13.17 9.27 -25.89
N ASN A 148 -14.36 9.63 -25.43
CA ASN A 148 -15.59 8.97 -25.85
C ASN A 148 -16.05 9.62 -27.16
N THR A 149 -16.22 8.81 -28.19
CA THR A 149 -16.90 9.22 -29.42
C THR A 149 -18.34 9.61 -29.07
N PRO A 150 -18.88 10.69 -29.67
CA PRO A 150 -20.30 11.00 -29.53
C PRO A 150 -21.15 9.80 -29.99
N ASP A 151 -22.27 9.58 -29.32
CA ASP A 151 -23.27 8.61 -29.76
C ASP A 151 -24.08 9.15 -30.96
N SER A 152 -25.15 8.45 -31.35
CA SER A 152 -26.06 8.88 -32.41
C SER A 152 -26.78 10.20 -32.12
N GLU A 153 -26.85 10.62 -30.86
CA GLU A 153 -27.44 11.89 -30.43
C GLU A 153 -26.40 13.02 -30.37
N GLY A 154 -25.14 12.72 -30.67
CA GLY A 154 -24.03 13.68 -30.58
C GLY A 154 -23.57 13.94 -29.14
N LEU A 155 -24.04 13.16 -28.17
CA LEU A 155 -23.70 13.28 -26.75
C LEU A 155 -22.57 12.31 -26.40
N ARG A 156 -21.67 12.73 -25.51
CA ARG A 156 -20.66 11.84 -24.91
C ARG A 156 -21.15 11.41 -23.55
N ASN A 157 -20.56 10.36 -22.98
CA ASN A 157 -21.00 9.82 -21.69
C ASN A 157 -20.94 10.84 -20.52
N HIS A 158 -20.02 11.81 -20.58
CA HIS A 158 -20.01 12.90 -19.59
C HIS A 158 -21.22 13.83 -19.73
N ASP A 159 -21.73 14.04 -20.94
CA ASP A 159 -22.91 14.86 -21.21
C ASP A 159 -24.15 14.12 -20.69
N HIS A 160 -24.26 12.81 -20.96
CA HIS A 160 -25.30 11.95 -20.39
C HIS A 160 -25.32 11.99 -18.86
N PHE A 161 -24.15 11.83 -18.22
CA PHE A 161 -24.05 11.94 -16.77
C PHE A 161 -24.43 13.34 -16.26
N ASN A 162 -23.98 14.41 -16.93
CA ASN A 162 -24.30 15.78 -16.54
C ASN A 162 -25.80 16.07 -16.69
N CYS A 163 -26.43 15.64 -17.80
CA CYS A 163 -27.87 15.73 -18.02
C CYS A 163 -28.64 14.99 -16.92
N TRP A 164 -28.26 13.73 -16.65
CA TRP A 164 -28.86 12.95 -15.58
C TRP A 164 -28.67 13.63 -14.22
N LYS A 165 -27.49 14.16 -13.91
CA LYS A 165 -27.20 14.82 -12.64
C LYS A 165 -27.98 16.13 -12.47
N PHE A 166 -28.17 16.89 -13.55
CA PHE A 166 -29.00 18.08 -13.56
C PHE A 166 -30.47 17.73 -13.26
N LEU A 167 -31.02 16.73 -13.96
CA LEU A 167 -32.37 16.23 -13.71
C LEU A 167 -32.52 15.66 -12.29
N PHE A 168 -31.51 14.93 -11.81
CA PHE A 168 -31.47 14.42 -10.44
C PHE A 168 -31.59 15.55 -9.43
N ASN A 169 -30.81 16.62 -9.62
CA ASN A 169 -30.84 17.75 -8.70
C ASN A 169 -32.19 18.49 -8.77
N LEU A 170 -32.77 18.69 -9.95
CA LEU A 170 -34.10 19.29 -10.09
C LEU A 170 -35.19 18.47 -9.39
N VAL A 171 -35.16 17.15 -9.54
CA VAL A 171 -36.18 16.25 -8.98
C VAL A 171 -36.07 16.12 -7.45
N HIS A 172 -34.85 16.10 -6.91
CA HIS A 172 -34.61 15.85 -5.48
C HIS A 172 -34.49 17.13 -4.65
N TYR A 173 -34.03 18.22 -5.24
CA TYR A 173 -33.74 19.48 -4.53
C TYR A 173 -34.41 20.70 -5.16
N GLY A 174 -35.10 20.55 -6.29
CA GLY A 174 -35.85 21.62 -6.93
C GLY A 174 -37.24 21.83 -6.32
N LEU A 175 -38.08 22.58 -7.03
CA LEU A 175 -39.46 22.85 -6.64
C LEU A 175 -40.31 21.57 -6.59
N GLU A 176 -41.34 21.57 -5.76
CA GLU A 176 -42.25 20.43 -5.53
C GLU A 176 -42.86 19.87 -6.82
N TYR A 177 -43.08 20.74 -7.82
CA TYR A 177 -43.51 20.35 -9.16
C TYR A 177 -42.65 19.23 -9.79
N PHE A 178 -41.33 19.24 -9.55
CA PHE A 178 -40.41 18.27 -10.15
C PHE A 178 -40.38 16.93 -9.41
N CYS A 179 -40.84 16.86 -8.16
CA CYS A 179 -40.85 15.61 -7.38
C CYS A 179 -41.72 14.51 -8.03
N LYS A 180 -42.73 14.88 -8.81
CA LYS A 180 -43.57 13.94 -9.55
C LYS A 180 -42.80 13.10 -10.59
N PHE A 181 -41.60 13.52 -10.98
CA PHE A 181 -40.75 12.80 -11.93
C PHE A 181 -39.77 11.83 -11.26
N LYS A 182 -39.79 11.69 -9.93
CA LYS A 182 -38.86 10.83 -9.19
C LYS A 182 -38.90 9.37 -9.63
N SER A 183 -40.08 8.84 -9.97
CA SER A 183 -40.22 7.46 -10.48
C SER A 183 -39.69 7.29 -11.91
N LYS A 184 -39.53 8.37 -12.68
CA LYS A 184 -39.10 8.35 -14.09
C LYS A 184 -37.60 8.59 -14.30
N LEU A 185 -36.91 9.15 -13.31
CA LEU A 185 -35.50 9.57 -13.45
C LEU A 185 -34.52 8.40 -13.67
N GLY A 186 -34.84 7.20 -13.18
CA GLY A 186 -33.96 6.04 -13.25
C GLY A 186 -32.62 6.24 -12.51
N GLN A 187 -31.69 5.30 -12.70
CA GLN A 187 -30.31 5.43 -12.23
C GLN A 187 -29.43 6.05 -13.32
N ALA A 188 -28.30 6.64 -12.91
CA ALA A 188 -27.30 7.13 -13.85
C ALA A 188 -26.82 5.98 -14.74
N GLU A 189 -26.61 6.27 -16.03
CA GLU A 189 -26.01 5.30 -16.93
C GLU A 189 -24.60 4.94 -16.43
N VAL A 190 -24.36 3.64 -16.28
CA VAL A 190 -23.09 3.14 -15.77
C VAL A 190 -22.15 2.91 -16.95
N TYR A 191 -21.28 3.87 -17.23
CA TYR A 191 -20.24 3.72 -18.24
C TYR A 191 -18.92 3.22 -17.63
N LYS A 192 -18.46 2.05 -18.07
CA LYS A 192 -17.18 1.42 -17.63
C LYS A 192 -17.01 1.43 -16.11
N ALA A 193 -17.97 0.84 -15.39
CA ALA A 193 -17.86 0.69 -13.94
C ALA A 193 -16.51 0.09 -13.57
N VAL A 194 -15.77 0.79 -12.70
CA VAL A 194 -14.65 0.17 -11.99
C VAL A 194 -15.28 -0.81 -11.01
N PRO A 195 -14.99 -2.11 -11.11
CA PRO A 195 -15.59 -3.09 -10.22
C PRO A 195 -15.20 -2.77 -8.78
N VAL A 196 -16.19 -2.67 -7.91
CA VAL A 196 -15.92 -2.51 -6.48
C VAL A 196 -15.39 -3.84 -5.96
N MET A 197 -14.13 -3.84 -5.54
CA MET A 197 -13.51 -5.00 -4.92
C MET A 197 -12.84 -4.59 -3.62
N LYS A 198 -12.78 -5.53 -2.67
CA LYS A 198 -12.02 -5.33 -1.44
C LYS A 198 -10.53 -5.29 -1.78
N THR A 199 -9.90 -4.14 -1.60
CA THR A 199 -8.45 -4.00 -1.75
C THR A 199 -7.74 -4.87 -0.73
N LYS A 200 -6.81 -5.70 -1.19
CA LYS A 200 -5.89 -6.43 -0.33
C LYS A 200 -4.70 -5.53 -0.02
N GLN A 201 -4.29 -5.50 1.23
CA GLN A 201 -3.10 -4.76 1.64
C GLN A 201 -1.99 -5.75 1.99
N VAL A 202 -0.80 -5.50 1.46
CA VAL A 202 0.39 -6.31 1.72
C VAL A 202 1.44 -5.41 2.39
N PRO A 203 1.72 -5.58 3.69
CA PRO A 203 2.68 -4.73 4.37
C PRO A 203 4.11 -5.00 3.91
N ASN A 204 4.89 -3.94 3.73
CA ASN A 204 6.34 -4.02 3.57
C ASN A 204 7.01 -3.92 4.94
N ARG A 205 8.28 -4.33 5.02
CA ARG A 205 9.11 -4.13 6.21
C ARG A 205 9.36 -2.63 6.40
N THR A 206 9.05 -2.15 7.60
CA THR A 206 9.34 -0.79 8.06
C THR A 206 10.83 -0.46 7.94
N LEU A 207 11.13 0.79 7.59
CA LEU A 207 12.48 1.31 7.44
C LEU A 207 12.77 2.31 8.56
N ASP A 208 14.00 2.30 9.05
CA ASP A 208 14.53 3.34 9.95
C ASP A 208 15.10 4.51 9.13
N VAL A 209 14.23 5.05 8.26
CA VAL A 209 14.52 6.19 7.39
C VAL A 209 13.42 7.19 7.65
N ALA A 210 13.78 8.46 7.84
CA ALA A 210 12.84 9.57 7.91
C ALA A 210 12.89 10.31 6.56
N PRO A 211 11.99 10.05 5.59
CA PRO A 211 12.08 10.52 4.20
C PRO A 211 11.73 12.01 4.07
N SER A 212 12.36 12.86 4.88
CA SER A 212 12.22 14.30 4.88
C SER A 212 12.92 14.96 3.69
N MET A 213 13.97 14.31 3.15
CA MET A 213 14.78 14.75 2.02
C MET A 213 14.58 13.87 0.78
N PRO A 214 14.84 14.38 -0.45
CA PRO A 214 14.74 13.58 -1.67
C PRO A 214 15.58 12.30 -1.65
N THR A 215 16.83 12.38 -1.20
CA THR A 215 17.75 11.22 -1.09
C THR A 215 17.17 10.12 -0.21
N GLN A 216 16.59 10.48 0.94
CA GLN A 216 15.95 9.54 1.85
C GLN A 216 14.65 8.94 1.26
N ASN A 217 13.95 9.67 0.38
CA ASN A 217 12.82 9.12 -0.38
C ASN A 217 13.29 8.09 -1.42
N ALA A 218 14.39 8.34 -2.13
CA ALA A 218 14.97 7.32 -3.02
C ALA A 218 15.37 6.08 -2.24
N GLU A 219 16.10 6.25 -1.14
CA GLU A 219 16.52 5.14 -0.29
C GLU A 219 15.32 4.32 0.19
N ALA A 220 14.24 4.98 0.61
CA ALA A 220 13.01 4.30 1.00
C ALA A 220 12.40 3.50 -0.17
N ILE A 221 12.27 4.12 -1.35
CA ILE A 221 11.74 3.47 -2.55
C ILE A 221 12.60 2.26 -2.96
N GLU A 222 13.91 2.45 -3.11
CA GLU A 222 14.84 1.39 -3.49
C GLU A 222 14.79 0.24 -2.49
N THR A 223 14.69 0.54 -1.19
CA THR A 223 14.58 -0.48 -0.16
C THR A 223 13.23 -1.22 -0.23
N PHE A 224 12.12 -0.54 -0.53
CA PHE A 224 10.83 -1.22 -0.73
C PHE A 224 10.82 -2.09 -1.99
N LEU A 225 11.40 -1.62 -3.11
CA LEU A 225 11.52 -2.41 -4.34
C LEU A 225 12.45 -3.62 -4.13
N ALA A 226 13.53 -3.44 -3.37
CA ALA A 226 14.44 -4.52 -3.00
C ALA A 226 13.75 -5.66 -2.24
N GLN A 227 12.83 -5.32 -1.32
CA GLN A 227 12.09 -6.32 -0.53
C GLN A 227 11.27 -7.28 -1.39
N VAL A 228 10.95 -6.89 -2.63
CA VAL A 228 10.21 -7.71 -3.58
C VAL A 228 11.04 -8.18 -4.77
N ALA A 229 12.37 -8.14 -4.64
CA ALA A 229 13.31 -8.53 -5.68
C ALA A 229 13.18 -7.72 -6.98
N LEU A 230 12.71 -6.47 -6.90
CA LEU A 230 12.78 -5.51 -7.99
C LEU A 230 14.05 -4.68 -7.85
N ARG A 231 15.09 -5.07 -8.60
CA ARG A 231 16.42 -4.44 -8.61
C ARG A 231 17.04 -4.53 -9.99
N ASN A 232 18.16 -3.84 -10.19
CA ASN A 232 18.93 -3.97 -11.41
C ASN A 232 19.52 -5.40 -11.54
N PRO A 233 19.13 -6.20 -12.55
CA PRO A 233 19.60 -7.58 -12.69
C PRO A 233 21.09 -7.67 -13.02
N THR A 234 21.74 -6.59 -13.44
CA THR A 234 23.19 -6.57 -13.65
C THR A 234 23.98 -6.54 -12.34
N GLU A 235 23.36 -6.09 -11.24
CA GLU A 235 24.03 -5.96 -9.94
C GLU A 235 23.85 -7.20 -9.07
N ILE A 236 22.68 -7.86 -9.14
CA ILE A 236 22.34 -8.99 -8.27
C ILE A 236 21.70 -10.12 -9.09
N PRO A 237 22.32 -11.33 -9.15
CA PRO A 237 21.72 -12.48 -9.81
C PRO A 237 20.38 -12.87 -9.16
N GLY A 238 19.36 -13.13 -9.99
CA GLY A 238 18.05 -13.63 -9.54
C GLY A 238 17.01 -12.56 -9.16
N VAL A 239 17.34 -11.27 -9.32
CA VAL A 239 16.37 -10.16 -9.20
C VAL A 239 15.75 -9.83 -10.55
N MET A 240 14.55 -9.24 -10.52
CA MET A 240 13.84 -8.80 -11.71
C MET A 240 14.08 -7.30 -11.95
N GLY A 241 14.54 -6.96 -13.15
CA GLY A 241 14.59 -5.57 -13.61
C GLY A 241 13.21 -5.05 -14.00
N VAL A 242 12.99 -3.76 -13.80
CA VAL A 242 11.73 -3.08 -14.16
C VAL A 242 11.54 -3.01 -15.69
N GLY A 243 12.63 -2.92 -16.47
CA GLY A 243 12.56 -2.86 -17.93
C GLY A 243 11.74 -1.67 -18.42
N ASN A 244 10.84 -1.91 -19.38
CA ASN A 244 9.92 -0.90 -19.92
C ASN A 244 8.59 -0.78 -19.14
N GLN A 245 8.50 -1.43 -17.98
CA GLN A 245 7.29 -1.40 -17.16
C GLN A 245 7.25 -0.16 -16.25
N ILE A 246 6.04 0.34 -15.98
CA ILE A 246 5.80 1.42 -15.04
C ILE A 246 5.55 0.83 -13.65
N VAL A 247 6.31 1.30 -12.67
CA VAL A 247 6.05 1.04 -11.25
C VAL A 247 5.27 2.22 -10.67
N LEU A 248 4.13 1.94 -10.05
CA LEU A 248 3.30 2.96 -9.42
C LEU A 248 3.73 3.12 -7.96
N ILE A 249 4.05 4.36 -7.56
CA ILE A 249 4.49 4.69 -6.22
C ILE A 249 3.74 5.93 -5.72
N SER A 250 3.27 5.88 -4.47
CA SER A 250 2.59 6.97 -3.77
C SER A 250 3.20 7.15 -2.38
N GLY A 251 3.40 8.40 -1.97
CA GLY A 251 3.91 8.74 -0.65
C GLY A 251 3.93 10.25 -0.44
N ASP A 252 3.91 10.67 0.82
CA ASP A 252 3.67 12.04 1.28
C ASP A 252 4.63 13.08 0.66
N LEU A 253 5.84 12.65 0.27
CA LEU A 253 6.90 13.54 -0.22
C LEU A 253 7.34 13.26 -1.66
N LEU A 254 6.59 12.45 -2.41
CA LEU A 254 6.79 12.23 -3.85
C LEU A 254 6.24 13.37 -4.72
N THR A 255 6.47 14.63 -4.31
CA THR A 255 6.24 15.74 -5.23
C THR A 255 7.21 15.62 -6.40
N GLY A 256 6.73 15.83 -7.63
CA GLY A 256 7.56 15.72 -8.84
C GLY A 256 8.80 16.62 -8.88
N LYS A 257 8.95 17.56 -7.93
CA LYS A 257 10.17 18.35 -7.69
C LYS A 257 11.31 17.52 -7.07
N ARG A 258 10.99 16.54 -6.21
CA ARG A 258 11.95 15.73 -5.44
C ARG A 258 12.39 14.46 -6.18
N ILE A 259 11.52 13.87 -7.00
CA ILE A 259 11.92 12.78 -7.91
C ILE A 259 12.96 13.30 -8.94
N ARG A 260 12.87 14.56 -9.36
CA ARG A 260 13.82 15.17 -10.30
C ARG A 260 15.23 15.34 -9.72
N SER A 261 15.37 15.65 -8.44
CA SER A 261 16.69 15.72 -7.82
C SER A 261 17.37 14.36 -7.72
N LEU A 262 16.60 13.28 -7.73
CA LEU A 262 17.11 11.90 -7.73
C LEU A 262 17.54 11.43 -9.12
N LEU A 263 16.91 11.95 -10.19
CA LEU A 263 17.29 11.62 -11.57
C LEU A 263 18.43 12.50 -12.12
N ALA A 264 18.78 13.59 -11.42
CA ALA A 264 19.82 14.53 -11.82
C ALA A 264 21.13 14.40 -11.00
N SER A 265 21.10 13.58 -9.95
CA SER A 265 22.26 13.14 -9.16
C SER A 265 22.82 11.84 -9.72
#